data_AF-A0A017T567-F1
#
_entry.id   AF-A0A017T567-F1
#
_cell.length_a   1.000
_cell.length_b   1.000
_cell.length_c   1.000
_cell.angle_alpha   90.00
_cell.angle_beta   90.00
_cell.angle_gamma   90.00
#
_symmetry.space_group_name_H-M   'P 1'
#
loop_
_entity.id
_entity.type
_entity.pdbx_description
1 polymer ?
#
loop_
_entity_poly.entity_id
_entity_poly.type
_entity_poly.pdbx_seq_one_letter_code
_entity_poly.pdbx_strand_id
1 'polypeptide(L)'
;MTCVMGPLQFAGSCIQSGKLQEALPHLDPQALWGSLERGIAQTAALAGVNPGDVESLLPMGELRACIEQLTGSYRMAAHAWSVHAGHLGGLLKGLTDLTVDGRPPDSSVGLMRVARKLSRDKAVAAPLQHFADDIGRWQELLLHARNALDQDAGGLLRAYRRRRVRKLMAVCLPALLVIAGVLYLLSMQRARARLDSMLADADPCIARSITPADVERGSAAQRNAVTERLRVCDEQITRQAREREEQQRREAQARESERLRTEREARCDALATRMETGKLSGDDESFEGAPAGLLRRIQTRTLTPADFGPEGPALPCTRTPGEARLFRAFADAAFSSVWTWVTVVDPSPTARNALARRSADMPERARTVLGLRAVETARKAIMAGDPTLLTRAQRLCDFAEALTAVTGQPCQAARALAARP
;
A
#
# COMPACT_ATOMS: atom_id res chain seq x y z
N MET A 1 48.87 -30.14 36.78
CA MET A 1 49.70 -31.27 37.27
C MET A 1 51.03 -30.87 37.89
N THR A 2 51.55 -29.67 37.65
CA THR A 2 52.75 -29.14 38.32
C THR A 2 52.68 -29.23 39.85
N CYS A 3 51.49 -29.08 40.45
CA CYS A 3 51.29 -29.23 41.89
C CYS A 3 51.41 -30.67 42.44
N VAL A 4 51.18 -31.69 41.61
CA VAL A 4 51.21 -33.11 42.04
C VAL A 4 52.64 -33.64 42.09
N MET A 5 53.48 -33.21 41.16
CA MET A 5 54.90 -33.62 41.12
C MET A 5 55.80 -32.80 42.06
N GLY A 6 55.27 -31.74 42.68
CA GLY A 6 56.04 -30.81 43.51
C GLY A 6 56.83 -31.49 44.64
N PRO A 7 56.20 -32.31 45.51
CA PRO A 7 56.90 -33.01 46.58
C PRO A 7 57.98 -33.97 46.07
N LEU A 8 57.71 -34.69 44.97
CA LEU A 8 58.66 -35.62 44.35
C LEU A 8 59.88 -34.92 43.77
N GLN A 9 59.67 -33.78 43.08
CA GLN A 9 60.75 -32.97 42.53
C GLN A 9 61.62 -32.34 43.62
N PHE A 10 60.98 -31.85 44.69
CA PHE A 10 61.69 -31.30 45.84
C PHE A 10 62.49 -32.38 46.57
N ALA A 11 61.90 -33.55 46.82
CA ALA A 11 62.62 -34.66 47.41
C ALA A 11 63.80 -35.11 46.53
N GLY A 12 63.60 -35.18 45.21
CA GLY A 12 64.66 -35.50 44.25
C GLY A 12 65.85 -34.53 44.33
N SER A 13 65.61 -33.23 44.44
CA SER A 13 66.67 -32.22 44.58
C SER A 13 67.37 -32.30 45.95
N CYS A 14 66.64 -32.57 47.03
CA CYS A 14 67.22 -32.83 48.35
C CYS A 14 68.10 -34.09 48.35
N ILE A 15 67.65 -35.18 47.72
CA ILE A 15 68.43 -36.42 47.57
C ILE A 15 69.70 -36.16 46.76
N GLN A 16 69.60 -35.42 45.65
CA GLN A 16 70.75 -35.02 44.85
C GLN A 16 71.78 -34.24 45.66
N SER A 17 71.30 -33.39 46.58
CA SER A 17 72.11 -32.58 47.48
C SER A 17 72.61 -33.34 48.73
N GLY A 18 72.37 -34.66 48.81
CA GLY A 18 72.78 -35.48 49.96
C GLY A 18 71.94 -35.26 51.22
N LYS A 19 70.83 -34.52 51.12
CA LYS A 19 69.94 -34.13 52.23
C LYS A 19 68.76 -35.09 52.36
N LEU A 20 69.02 -36.39 52.50
CA LEU A 20 67.94 -37.39 52.52
C LEU A 20 66.99 -37.20 53.73
N GLN A 21 67.49 -36.72 54.86
CA GLN A 21 66.66 -36.41 56.03
C GLN A 21 65.64 -35.29 55.75
N GLU A 22 65.98 -34.32 54.90
CA GLU A 22 65.05 -33.28 54.44
C GLU A 22 64.11 -33.83 53.36
N ALA A 23 64.53 -34.81 52.56
CA ALA A 23 63.73 -35.38 51.47
C ALA A 23 62.60 -36.31 51.95
N LEU A 24 62.87 -37.17 52.95
CA LEU A 24 61.93 -38.21 53.39
C LEU A 24 60.55 -37.67 53.81
N PRO A 25 60.43 -36.57 54.59
CA PRO A 25 59.12 -36.01 54.93
C PRO A 25 58.27 -35.57 53.73
N HIS A 26 58.89 -35.20 52.61
CA HIS A 26 58.18 -34.83 51.37
C HIS A 26 57.76 -36.04 50.53
N LEU A 27 58.31 -37.22 50.82
CA LEU A 27 57.89 -38.50 50.25
C LEU A 27 56.94 -39.26 51.19
N ASP A 28 56.47 -38.62 52.26
CA ASP A 28 55.46 -39.19 53.13
C ASP A 28 54.16 -39.45 52.35
N PRO A 29 53.52 -40.63 52.52
CA PRO A 29 52.30 -40.97 51.79
C PRO A 29 51.18 -39.94 51.93
N GLN A 30 51.02 -39.28 53.09
CA GLN A 30 50.00 -38.25 53.27
C GLN A 30 50.33 -36.98 52.48
N ALA A 31 51.61 -36.60 52.43
CA ALA A 31 52.07 -35.46 51.64
C ALA A 31 51.87 -35.71 50.12
N LEU A 32 52.17 -36.94 49.66
CA LEU A 32 51.95 -37.35 48.27
C LEU A 32 50.46 -37.36 47.92
N TRP A 33 49.62 -37.97 48.75
CA TRP A 33 48.17 -37.99 48.54
C TRP A 33 47.55 -36.59 48.54
N GLY A 34 47.89 -35.74 49.51
CA GLY A 34 47.40 -34.36 49.57
C GLY A 34 47.89 -33.49 48.39
N SER A 35 49.00 -33.84 47.73
CA SER A 35 49.42 -33.19 46.49
C SER A 35 48.55 -33.61 45.30
N LEU A 36 48.14 -34.88 45.24
CA LEU A 36 47.21 -35.40 44.24
C LEU A 36 45.84 -34.74 44.35
N GLU A 37 45.25 -34.68 45.56
CA GLU A 37 43.95 -34.04 45.81
C GLU A 37 43.94 -32.56 45.37
N ARG A 38 45.01 -31.81 45.70
CA ARG A 38 45.16 -30.43 45.25
C ARG A 38 45.28 -30.33 43.72
N GLY A 39 45.99 -31.27 43.09
CA GLY A 39 46.08 -31.36 41.64
C GLY A 39 44.73 -31.61 40.96
N ILE A 40 43.91 -32.49 41.54
CA ILE A 40 42.54 -32.79 41.09
C ILE A 40 41.69 -31.53 41.21
N ALA A 41 41.68 -30.88 42.38
CA ALA A 41 40.89 -29.67 42.62
C ALA A 41 41.28 -28.52 41.68
N GLN A 42 42.58 -28.31 41.43
CA GLN A 42 43.05 -27.29 40.50
C GLN A 42 42.64 -27.61 39.05
N THR A 43 42.74 -28.87 38.64
CA THR A 43 42.33 -29.31 37.30
C THR A 43 40.82 -29.12 37.12
N ALA A 44 40.03 -29.46 38.14
CA ALA A 44 38.59 -29.24 38.17
C ALA A 44 38.22 -27.76 38.10
N ALA A 45 38.93 -26.89 38.84
CA ALA A 45 38.72 -25.44 38.81
C ALA A 45 39.03 -24.84 37.44
N LEU A 46 40.13 -25.27 36.79
CA LEU A 46 40.51 -24.82 35.45
C LEU A 46 39.51 -25.29 34.39
N ALA A 47 39.04 -26.53 34.47
CA ALA A 47 38.01 -27.08 33.58
C ALA A 47 36.60 -26.54 33.93
N GLY A 48 36.41 -25.99 35.13
CA GLY A 48 35.13 -25.52 35.64
C GLY A 48 34.12 -26.64 35.92
N VAL A 49 34.60 -27.82 36.32
CA VAL A 49 33.84 -29.03 36.67
C VAL A 49 33.97 -29.35 38.16
N ASN A 50 33.22 -30.33 38.65
CA ASN A 50 33.35 -30.79 40.03
C ASN A 50 34.62 -31.66 40.17
N PRO A 51 35.40 -31.56 41.27
CA PRO A 51 36.51 -32.48 41.55
C PRO A 51 36.16 -33.97 41.38
N GLY A 52 34.95 -34.39 41.75
CA GLY A 52 34.50 -35.78 41.56
C GLY A 52 34.46 -36.24 40.10
N ASP A 53 34.20 -35.32 39.16
CA ASP A 53 34.23 -35.65 37.72
C ASP A 53 35.66 -35.95 37.26
N VAL A 54 36.65 -35.22 37.80
CA VAL A 54 38.07 -35.45 37.51
C VAL A 54 38.54 -36.75 38.16
N GLU A 55 38.12 -37.04 39.40
CA GLU A 55 38.43 -38.31 40.09
C GLU A 55 37.95 -39.54 39.31
N SER A 56 36.78 -39.45 38.66
CA SER A 56 36.22 -40.56 37.88
C SER A 56 37.07 -40.96 36.66
N LEU A 57 37.94 -40.06 36.20
CA LEU A 57 38.83 -40.27 35.04
C LEU A 57 40.20 -40.81 35.47
N LEU A 58 40.48 -40.85 36.77
CA LEU A 58 41.75 -41.29 37.31
C LEU A 58 41.66 -42.75 37.78
N PRO A 59 42.77 -43.51 37.74
CA PRO A 59 42.84 -44.86 38.29
C PRO A 59 42.89 -44.80 39.83
N MET A 60 41.85 -44.26 40.47
CA MET A 60 41.81 -43.96 41.90
C MET A 60 41.96 -45.21 42.78
N GLY A 61 41.53 -46.38 42.29
CA GLY A 61 41.75 -47.64 42.98
C GLY A 61 43.23 -48.02 43.06
N GLU A 62 43.94 -47.93 41.93
CA GLU A 62 45.38 -48.24 41.85
C GLU A 62 46.22 -47.23 42.64
N LEU A 63 45.85 -45.95 42.57
CA LEU A 63 46.53 -44.88 43.33
C LEU A 63 46.39 -45.10 44.85
N ARG A 64 45.19 -45.46 45.34
CA ARG A 64 44.98 -45.76 46.77
C ARG A 64 45.78 -46.99 47.21
N ALA A 65 45.73 -48.07 46.44
CA ALA A 65 46.49 -49.29 46.74
C ALA A 65 48.02 -49.03 46.77
N CYS A 66 48.52 -48.19 45.84
CA CYS A 66 49.93 -47.82 45.80
C CYS A 66 50.36 -47.00 47.03
N ILE A 67 49.49 -46.12 47.54
CA ILE A 67 49.76 -45.31 48.74
C ILE A 67 49.75 -46.16 50.02
N GLU A 68 48.86 -47.15 50.10
CA GLU A 68 48.86 -48.12 51.19
C GLU A 68 50.17 -48.91 51.23
N GLN A 69 50.64 -49.39 50.07
CA GLN A 69 51.93 -50.07 49.94
C GLN A 69 53.10 -49.15 50.33
N LEU A 70 53.12 -47.92 49.80
CA LEU A 70 54.12 -46.89 50.13
C LEU A 70 54.18 -46.58 51.62
N THR A 71 53.06 -46.66 52.34
CA THR A 71 53.04 -46.42 53.78
C THR A 71 53.86 -47.44 54.55
N GLY A 72 53.83 -48.71 54.11
CA GLY A 72 54.66 -49.76 54.69
C GLY A 72 56.14 -49.54 54.43
N SER A 73 56.52 -49.35 53.17
CA SER A 73 57.93 -49.18 52.77
C SER A 73 58.54 -47.88 53.28
N TYR A 74 57.77 -46.78 53.32
CA TYR A 74 58.19 -45.50 53.92
C TYR A 74 58.55 -45.65 55.39
N ARG A 75 57.69 -46.28 56.21
CA ARG A 75 57.95 -46.47 57.65
C ARG A 75 59.24 -47.26 57.88
N MET A 76 59.44 -48.32 57.11
CA MET A 76 60.67 -49.13 57.19
C MET A 76 61.90 -48.33 56.77
N ALA A 77 61.83 -47.61 55.66
CA ALA A 77 62.91 -46.78 55.15
C ALA A 77 63.27 -45.62 56.10
N ALA A 78 62.27 -44.90 56.61
CA ALA A 78 62.45 -43.79 57.54
C ALA A 78 63.01 -44.24 58.89
N HIS A 79 62.55 -45.39 59.41
CA HIS A 79 63.09 -45.97 60.64
C HIS A 79 64.53 -46.48 60.45
N ALA A 80 64.79 -47.25 59.40
CA ALA A 80 66.14 -47.72 59.08
C ALA A 80 67.11 -46.54 58.88
N TRP A 81 66.65 -45.48 58.20
CA TRP A 81 67.43 -44.26 58.05
C TRP A 81 67.68 -43.56 59.39
N SER A 82 66.67 -43.37 60.24
CA SER A 82 66.86 -42.65 61.51
C SER A 82 67.81 -43.36 62.48
N VAL A 83 67.78 -44.70 62.50
CA VAL A 83 68.67 -45.51 63.36
C VAL A 83 70.11 -45.52 62.85
N HIS A 84 70.32 -45.59 61.53
CA HIS A 84 71.65 -45.81 60.95
C HIS A 84 72.32 -44.54 60.40
N ALA A 85 71.57 -43.48 60.07
CA ALA A 85 72.12 -42.27 59.43
C ALA A 85 73.12 -41.49 60.31
N GLY A 86 72.99 -41.56 61.63
CA GLY A 86 73.92 -40.92 62.57
C GLY A 86 75.37 -41.41 62.43
N HIS A 87 75.57 -42.61 61.88
CA HIS A 87 76.90 -43.21 61.68
C HIS A 87 77.52 -42.91 60.29
N LEU A 88 76.77 -42.27 59.38
CA LEU A 88 77.15 -42.10 57.98
C LEU A 88 77.73 -40.70 57.65
N GLY A 89 77.99 -39.86 58.66
CA GLY A 89 78.27 -38.42 58.53
C GLY A 89 79.41 -37.98 57.59
N GLY A 90 80.29 -38.89 57.16
CA GLY A 90 81.30 -38.62 56.12
C GLY A 90 81.00 -39.22 54.73
N LEU A 91 80.19 -40.28 54.67
CA LEU A 91 79.93 -41.06 53.45
C LEU A 91 78.95 -40.36 52.49
N LEU A 92 78.06 -39.53 53.04
CA LEU A 92 77.01 -38.83 52.30
C LEU A 92 77.55 -37.65 51.46
N LYS A 93 78.72 -37.11 51.81
CA LYS A 93 79.35 -36.01 51.07
C LYS A 93 79.91 -36.45 49.71
N GLY A 94 80.33 -37.71 49.57
CA GLY A 94 80.68 -38.30 48.26
C GLY A 94 79.46 -38.74 47.45
N LEU A 95 78.24 -38.57 47.99
CA LEU A 95 77.02 -38.99 47.34
C LEU A 95 76.52 -37.98 46.30
N THR A 96 76.83 -36.69 46.52
CA THR A 96 76.48 -35.53 45.69
C THR A 96 77.30 -35.42 44.41
N ASP A 97 78.52 -35.96 44.38
CA ASP A 97 79.46 -35.78 43.26
C ASP A 97 79.17 -36.65 42.01
N LEU A 98 78.16 -37.52 42.07
CA LEU A 98 77.86 -38.49 41.00
C LEU A 98 76.56 -38.21 40.23
N THR A 99 75.95 -37.04 40.40
CA THR A 99 74.66 -36.68 39.78
C THR A 99 74.70 -35.33 39.05
N VAL A 100 75.78 -35.09 38.30
CA VAL A 100 76.01 -33.87 37.49
C VAL A 100 75.29 -33.95 36.14
N ASP A 101 73.96 -34.07 36.15
CA ASP A 101 73.16 -33.91 34.91
C ASP A 101 72.33 -32.61 34.90
N GLY A 102 72.50 -31.74 35.90
CA GLY A 102 71.85 -30.41 35.98
C GLY A 102 70.32 -30.42 36.14
N ARG A 103 69.67 -31.58 35.98
CA ARG A 103 68.25 -31.80 36.26
C ARG A 103 68.10 -32.57 37.58
N PRO A 104 67.14 -32.18 38.45
CA PRO A 104 66.87 -32.94 39.66
C PRO A 104 66.51 -34.37 39.23
N PRO A 105 67.23 -35.40 39.71
CA PRO A 105 66.93 -36.77 39.38
C PRO A 105 65.55 -37.11 39.90
N ASP A 106 64.90 -38.04 39.21
CA ASP A 106 63.72 -38.71 39.72
C ASP A 106 64.00 -39.20 41.16
N SER A 107 63.12 -38.88 42.11
CA SER A 107 63.26 -39.27 43.52
C SER A 107 63.43 -40.77 43.71
N SER A 108 62.76 -41.61 42.89
CA SER A 108 62.94 -43.07 42.92
C SER A 108 64.37 -43.47 42.56
N VAL A 109 64.88 -42.93 41.45
CA VAL A 109 66.26 -43.16 40.98
C VAL A 109 67.28 -42.64 41.98
N GLY A 110 67.01 -41.49 42.61
CA GLY A 110 67.83 -40.92 43.67
C GLY A 110 67.94 -41.86 44.87
N LEU A 111 66.81 -42.36 45.38
CA LEU A 111 66.77 -43.31 46.49
C LEU A 111 67.46 -44.63 46.14
N MET A 112 67.23 -45.19 44.96
CA MET A 112 67.90 -46.40 44.48
C MET A 112 69.42 -46.24 44.43
N ARG A 113 69.92 -45.07 43.99
CA ARG A 113 71.37 -44.78 43.99
C ARG A 113 71.92 -44.71 45.41
N VAL A 114 71.19 -44.11 46.35
CA VAL A 114 71.57 -44.09 47.78
C VAL A 114 71.63 -45.52 48.32
N ALA A 115 70.58 -46.32 48.09
CA ALA A 115 70.50 -47.71 48.53
C ALA A 115 71.68 -48.55 47.99
N ARG A 116 72.02 -48.41 46.70
CA ARG A 116 73.16 -49.12 46.09
C ARG A 116 74.49 -48.73 46.72
N LYS A 117 74.69 -47.45 47.04
CA LYS A 117 75.90 -46.97 47.72
C LYS A 117 76.00 -47.50 49.16
N LEU A 118 74.87 -47.73 49.81
CA LEU A 118 74.78 -48.32 51.13
C LEU A 118 74.68 -49.86 51.11
N SER A 119 74.91 -50.52 49.97
CA SER A 119 74.74 -51.97 49.81
C SER A 119 75.50 -52.84 50.82
N ARG A 120 76.55 -52.31 51.47
CA ARG A 120 77.27 -52.97 52.57
C ARG A 120 76.44 -53.04 53.86
N ASP A 121 75.59 -52.04 54.12
CA ASP A 121 74.63 -52.03 55.22
C ASP A 121 73.24 -52.46 54.71
N LYS A 122 72.99 -53.77 54.74
CA LYS A 122 71.73 -54.35 54.28
C LYS A 122 70.52 -53.87 55.10
N ALA A 123 70.71 -53.47 56.34
CA ALA A 123 69.63 -53.00 57.22
C ALA A 123 69.03 -51.67 56.71
N VAL A 124 69.82 -50.86 56.00
CA VAL A 124 69.39 -49.58 55.41
C VAL A 124 69.14 -49.71 53.92
N ALA A 125 70.01 -50.43 53.20
CA ALA A 125 69.94 -50.51 51.75
C ALA A 125 68.66 -51.22 51.26
N ALA A 126 68.24 -52.31 51.90
CA ALA A 126 67.06 -53.05 51.45
C ALA A 126 65.74 -52.27 51.64
N PRO A 127 65.46 -51.66 52.82
CA PRO A 127 64.28 -50.81 52.98
C PRO A 127 64.27 -49.60 52.05
N LEU A 128 65.42 -48.94 51.84
CA LEU A 128 65.51 -47.81 50.90
C LEU A 128 65.29 -48.23 49.45
N GLN A 129 65.80 -49.40 49.03
CA GLN A 129 65.57 -49.91 47.69
C GLN A 129 64.09 -50.22 47.47
N HIS A 130 63.45 -50.92 48.42
CA HIS A 130 62.03 -51.24 48.30
C HIS A 130 61.16 -49.98 48.26
N PHE A 131 61.48 -48.97 49.09
CA PHE A 131 60.81 -47.67 49.05
C PHE A 131 61.06 -46.93 47.73
N ALA A 132 62.27 -47.01 47.17
CA ALA A 132 62.58 -46.43 45.87
C ALA A 132 61.72 -47.03 44.75
N ASP A 133 61.55 -48.36 44.76
CA ASP A 133 60.74 -49.08 43.77
C ASP A 133 59.25 -48.67 43.88
N ASP A 134 58.72 -48.56 45.10
CA ASP A 134 57.33 -48.11 45.33
C ASP A 134 57.11 -46.64 44.91
N ILE A 135 58.09 -45.75 45.14
CA ILE A 135 58.02 -44.35 44.67
C ILE A 135 58.05 -44.30 43.14
N GLY A 136 58.85 -45.16 42.51
CA GLY A 136 58.87 -45.30 41.05
C GLY A 136 57.50 -45.70 40.50
N ARG A 137 56.88 -46.72 41.11
CA ARG A 137 55.52 -47.15 40.75
C ARG A 137 54.48 -46.05 40.92
N TRP A 138 54.57 -45.26 42.00
CA TRP A 138 53.69 -44.10 42.21
C TRP A 138 53.85 -43.05 41.11
N GLN A 139 55.07 -42.74 40.70
CA GLN A 139 55.33 -41.80 39.61
C GLN A 139 54.80 -42.30 38.27
N GLU A 140 54.95 -43.59 37.98
CA GLU A 140 54.36 -44.22 36.79
C GLU A 140 52.84 -44.08 36.77
N LEU A 141 52.17 -44.34 37.90
CA LEU A 141 50.71 -44.15 38.02
C LEU A 141 50.29 -42.70 37.83
N LEU A 142 51.07 -41.73 38.35
CA LEU A 142 50.80 -40.31 38.12
C LEU A 142 50.96 -39.91 36.65
N LEU A 143 51.93 -40.49 35.95
CA LEU A 143 52.09 -40.30 34.50
C LEU A 143 50.96 -40.96 33.72
N HIS A 144 50.49 -42.14 34.14
CA HIS A 144 49.33 -42.79 33.53
C HIS A 144 48.06 -41.96 33.73
N ALA A 145 47.81 -41.49 34.95
CA ALA A 145 46.75 -40.55 35.29
C ALA A 145 46.80 -39.27 34.44
N ARG A 146 48.00 -38.74 34.18
CA ARG A 146 48.18 -37.60 33.28
C ARG A 146 47.73 -37.92 31.86
N ASN A 147 48.22 -39.04 31.33
CA ASN A 147 47.91 -39.45 29.98
C ASN A 147 46.41 -39.73 29.83
N ALA A 148 45.75 -40.31 30.84
CA ALA A 148 44.31 -40.50 30.87
C ALA A 148 43.55 -39.16 30.79
N LEU A 149 43.96 -38.16 31.58
CA LEU A 149 43.37 -36.81 31.51
C LEU A 149 43.62 -36.12 30.16
N ASP A 150 44.80 -36.30 29.57
CA ASP A 150 45.16 -35.71 28.28
C ASP A 150 44.41 -36.41 27.11
N GLN A 151 44.17 -37.72 27.19
CA GLN A 151 43.44 -38.51 26.18
C GLN A 151 41.92 -38.31 26.27
N ASP A 152 41.34 -38.30 27.47
CA ASP A 152 39.92 -38.05 27.72
C ASP A 152 39.56 -36.56 27.82
N ALA A 153 40.47 -35.68 27.40
CA ALA A 153 40.23 -34.24 27.26
C ALA A 153 38.94 -33.94 26.47
N GLY A 154 38.46 -34.85 25.61
CA GLY A 154 37.17 -34.75 24.95
C GLY A 154 35.96 -34.60 25.89
N GLY A 155 35.96 -35.24 27.06
CA GLY A 155 34.88 -35.14 28.06
C GLY A 155 34.88 -33.79 28.79
N LEU A 156 36.05 -33.41 29.32
CA LEU A 156 36.25 -32.15 30.04
C LEU A 156 36.11 -30.92 29.11
N LEU A 157 36.61 -30.99 27.88
CA LEU A 157 36.45 -29.91 26.88
C LEU A 157 34.99 -29.74 26.45
N ARG A 158 34.20 -30.82 26.36
CA ARG A 158 32.76 -30.73 26.06
C ARG A 158 31.99 -30.03 27.20
N ALA A 159 32.34 -30.32 28.45
CA ALA A 159 31.76 -29.63 29.61
C ALA A 159 32.10 -28.12 29.59
N TYR A 160 33.36 -27.78 29.30
CA TYR A 160 33.80 -26.39 29.14
C TYR A 160 33.06 -25.65 28.02
N ARG A 161 32.91 -26.26 26.83
CA ARG A 161 32.18 -25.67 25.69
C ARG A 161 30.70 -25.43 26.02
N ARG A 162 30.02 -26.39 26.65
CA ARG A 162 28.60 -26.23 27.05
C ARG A 162 28.41 -25.05 27.99
N ARG A 163 29.31 -24.84 28.96
CA ARG A 163 29.23 -23.70 29.90
C ARG A 163 29.44 -22.36 29.18
N ARG A 164 30.41 -22.28 28.27
CA ARG A 164 30.68 -21.05 27.50
C ARG A 164 29.50 -20.69 26.59
N VAL A 165 28.90 -21.67 25.91
CA VAL A 165 27.70 -21.45 25.08
C VAL A 165 26.50 -21.01 25.92
N ARG A 166 26.24 -21.63 27.08
CA ARG A 166 25.14 -21.19 27.96
C ARG A 166 25.32 -19.76 28.46
N LYS A 167 26.53 -19.36 28.86
CA LYS A 167 26.82 -17.97 29.27
C LYS A 167 26.63 -16.98 28.12
N LEU A 168 27.12 -17.33 26.92
CA LEU A 168 26.90 -16.51 25.73
C LEU A 168 25.42 -16.36 25.41
N MET A 169 24.66 -17.46 25.41
CA MET A 169 23.22 -17.44 25.16
C MET A 169 22.47 -16.60 26.22
N ALA A 170 22.82 -16.70 27.50
CA ALA A 170 22.19 -15.93 28.56
C ALA A 170 22.38 -14.41 28.42
N VAL A 171 23.43 -13.95 27.75
CA VAL A 171 23.70 -12.53 27.50
C VAL A 171 23.18 -12.08 26.12
N CYS A 172 23.42 -12.88 25.08
CA CYS A 172 23.06 -12.53 23.71
C CYS A 172 21.54 -12.57 23.48
N LEU A 173 20.82 -13.52 24.08
CA LEU A 173 19.38 -13.64 23.89
C LEU A 173 18.59 -12.42 24.40
N PRO A 174 18.79 -11.92 25.64
CA PRO A 174 18.10 -10.70 26.08
C PRO A 174 18.53 -9.46 25.29
N ALA A 175 19.82 -9.35 24.91
CA ALA A 175 20.28 -8.24 24.08
C ALA A 175 19.58 -8.23 22.71
N LEU A 176 19.43 -9.39 22.06
CA LEU A 176 18.68 -9.53 20.80
C LEU A 176 17.20 -9.18 20.97
N LEU A 177 16.57 -9.60 22.07
CA LEU A 177 15.18 -9.25 22.35
C LEU A 177 14.99 -7.74 22.55
N VAL A 178 15.92 -7.08 23.25
CA VAL A 178 15.89 -5.61 23.41
C VAL A 178 16.08 -4.90 22.07
N ILE A 179 17.05 -5.33 21.25
CA ILE A 179 17.28 -4.77 19.91
C ILE A 179 16.04 -4.96 19.03
N ALA A 180 15.45 -6.15 19.01
CA ALA A 180 14.23 -6.43 18.25
C ALA A 180 13.06 -5.55 18.72
N GLY A 181 12.90 -5.36 20.04
CA GLY A 181 11.90 -4.47 20.63
C GLY A 181 12.09 -3.01 20.21
N VAL A 182 13.32 -2.50 20.24
CA VAL A 182 13.64 -1.13 19.80
C VAL A 182 13.36 -0.96 18.30
N LEU A 183 13.79 -1.91 17.46
CA LEU A 183 13.52 -1.88 16.02
C LEU A 183 12.02 -1.91 15.72
N TYR A 184 11.26 -2.72 16.45
CA TYR A 184 9.80 -2.77 16.34
C TYR A 184 9.17 -1.42 16.69
N LEU A 185 9.54 -0.81 17.82
CA LEU A 185 9.04 0.51 18.24
C LEU A 185 9.37 1.61 17.22
N LEU A 186 10.60 1.65 16.71
CA LEU A 186 11.02 2.61 15.68
C LEU A 186 10.24 2.41 14.37
N SER A 187 9.99 1.17 13.97
CA SER A 187 9.19 0.87 12.77
C SER A 187 7.74 1.37 12.94
N MET A 188 7.17 1.23 14.13
CA MET A 188 5.83 1.71 14.44
C MET A 188 5.75 3.24 14.40
N GLN A 189 6.73 3.92 14.99
CA GLN A 189 6.83 5.39 14.95
C GLN A 189 6.96 5.92 13.51
N ARG A 190 7.81 5.30 12.68
CA ARG A 190 7.95 5.69 11.26
C ARG A 190 6.69 5.45 10.43
N ALA A 191 5.94 4.39 10.71
CA ALA A 191 4.65 4.14 10.05
C ALA A 191 3.63 5.22 10.43
N ARG A 192 3.54 5.56 11.72
CA ARG A 192 2.64 6.62 12.23
C ARG A 192 2.97 7.99 11.65
N ALA A 193 4.25 8.37 11.58
CA ALA A 193 4.66 9.64 10.99
C ALA A 193 4.30 9.75 9.50
N ARG A 194 4.43 8.65 8.75
CA ARG A 194 4.00 8.59 7.33
C ARG A 194 2.49 8.72 7.17
N LEU A 195 1.72 8.07 8.05
CA LEU A 195 0.27 8.24 8.10
C LEU A 195 -0.10 9.69 8.40
N ASP A 196 0.53 10.32 9.40
CA ASP A 196 0.27 11.72 9.74
C ASP A 196 0.59 12.66 8.56
N SER A 197 1.67 12.44 7.84
CA SER A 197 1.98 13.25 6.64
C SER A 197 0.96 13.05 5.51
N MET A 198 0.47 11.82 5.29
CA MET A 198 -0.54 11.55 4.26
C MET A 198 -1.93 12.07 4.67
N LEU A 199 -2.26 12.00 5.96
CA LEU A 199 -3.50 12.54 6.53
C LEU A 199 -3.48 14.07 6.64
N ALA A 200 -2.31 14.71 6.58
CA ALA A 200 -2.19 16.16 6.54
C ALA A 200 -2.39 16.74 5.14
N ASP A 201 -2.32 15.93 4.08
CA ASP A 201 -2.50 16.39 2.70
C ASP A 201 -3.92 16.91 2.46
N ALA A 202 -4.11 17.87 1.56
CA ALA A 202 -5.41 18.48 1.28
C ALA A 202 -6.35 17.54 0.51
N ASP A 203 -5.80 16.64 -0.31
CA ASP A 203 -6.60 15.70 -1.10
C ASP A 203 -7.07 14.50 -0.25
N PRO A 204 -8.39 14.31 -0.04
CA PRO A 204 -8.92 13.15 0.67
C PRO A 204 -8.64 11.82 -0.05
N CYS A 205 -8.43 11.83 -1.37
CA CYS A 205 -8.23 10.61 -2.16
C CYS A 205 -6.84 9.99 -2.02
N ILE A 206 -5.87 10.72 -1.45
CA ILE A 206 -4.55 10.16 -1.10
C ILE A 206 -4.69 8.99 -0.13
N ALA A 207 -5.77 8.94 0.67
CA ALA A 207 -6.05 7.83 1.57
C ALA A 207 -6.12 6.46 0.86
N ARG A 208 -6.45 6.42 -0.44
CA ARG A 208 -6.44 5.18 -1.24
C ARG A 208 -5.03 4.65 -1.57
N SER A 209 -4.02 5.52 -1.51
CA SER A 209 -2.62 5.14 -1.76
C SER A 209 -1.90 4.61 -0.51
N ILE A 210 -2.53 4.71 0.66
CA ILE A 210 -1.97 4.26 1.93
C ILE A 210 -1.89 2.72 1.93
N THR A 211 -0.71 2.19 2.26
CA THR A 211 -0.54 0.73 2.31
C THR A 211 -1.28 0.12 3.51
N PRO A 212 -1.90 -1.07 3.38
CA PRO A 212 -2.59 -1.72 4.49
C PRO A 212 -1.70 -1.94 5.72
N ALA A 213 -0.42 -2.25 5.49
CA ALA A 213 0.56 -2.48 6.54
C ALA A 213 0.87 -1.22 7.38
N ASP A 214 0.73 -0.02 6.80
CA ASP A 214 0.89 1.21 7.56
C ASP A 214 -0.37 1.50 8.38
N VAL A 215 -1.57 1.24 7.84
CA VAL A 215 -2.85 1.38 8.56
C VAL A 215 -2.91 0.49 9.80
N GLU A 216 -2.46 -0.77 9.72
CA GLU A 216 -2.44 -1.70 10.87
C GLU A 216 -1.53 -1.22 12.01
N ARG A 217 -0.41 -0.56 11.69
CA ARG A 217 0.53 -0.01 12.68
C ARG A 217 0.12 1.37 13.20
N GLY A 218 -0.89 1.98 12.58
CA GLY A 218 -1.46 3.27 12.94
C GLY A 218 -2.19 3.25 14.29
N SER A 219 -2.23 4.41 14.94
CA SER A 219 -3.09 4.61 16.12
C SER A 219 -4.56 4.41 15.76
N ALA A 220 -5.42 4.15 16.74
CA ALA A 220 -6.86 4.03 16.50
C ALA A 220 -7.44 5.31 15.86
N ALA A 221 -6.96 6.47 16.28
CA ALA A 221 -7.35 7.76 15.70
C ALA A 221 -6.94 7.88 14.23
N GLN A 222 -5.71 7.49 13.88
CA GLN A 222 -5.23 7.48 12.50
C GLN A 222 -6.05 6.55 11.61
N ARG A 223 -6.38 5.34 12.11
CA ARG A 223 -7.22 4.38 11.36
C ARG A 223 -8.61 4.96 11.08
N ASN A 224 -9.24 5.58 12.07
CA ASN A 224 -10.53 6.23 11.89
C ASN A 224 -10.45 7.40 10.88
N ALA A 225 -9.38 8.19 10.93
CA ALA A 225 -9.17 9.29 9.98
C ALA A 225 -8.96 8.80 8.53
N VAL A 226 -8.25 7.69 8.33
CA VAL A 226 -8.11 7.06 7.01
C VAL A 226 -9.47 6.61 6.48
N THR A 227 -10.26 5.91 7.31
CA THR A 227 -11.62 5.46 6.93
C THR A 227 -12.52 6.63 6.55
N GLU A 228 -12.49 7.72 7.32
CA GLU A 228 -13.30 8.90 7.02
C GLU A 228 -12.86 9.59 5.73
N ARG A 229 -11.55 9.71 5.47
CA ARG A 229 -11.05 10.25 4.20
C ARG A 229 -11.41 9.39 2.99
N LEU A 230 -11.38 8.06 3.13
CA LEU A 230 -11.83 7.15 2.09
C LEU A 230 -13.31 7.38 1.75
N ARG A 231 -14.16 7.54 2.77
CA ARG A 231 -15.58 7.86 2.60
C ARG A 231 -15.77 9.18 1.85
N VAL A 232 -15.04 10.23 2.21
CA VAL A 232 -15.09 11.53 1.52
C VAL A 232 -14.60 11.43 0.07
N CYS A 233 -13.53 10.68 -0.19
CA CYS A 233 -13.04 10.45 -1.55
C CYS A 233 -14.09 9.73 -2.41
N ASP A 234 -14.75 8.70 -1.88
CA ASP A 234 -15.80 7.96 -2.59
C ASP A 234 -17.00 8.87 -2.93
N GLU A 235 -17.39 9.74 -2.00
CA GLU A 235 -18.41 10.77 -2.26
C GLU A 235 -18.00 11.76 -3.36
N GLN A 236 -16.73 12.18 -3.40
CA GLN A 236 -16.23 13.07 -4.45
C GLN A 236 -16.20 12.38 -5.83
N ILE A 237 -15.72 11.14 -5.90
CA ILE A 237 -15.69 10.36 -7.14
C ILE A 237 -17.11 10.14 -7.68
N THR A 238 -18.05 9.79 -6.81
CA THR A 238 -19.45 9.59 -7.22
C THR A 238 -20.12 10.89 -7.67
N ARG A 239 -19.83 12.03 -7.04
CA ARG A 239 -20.31 13.34 -7.52
C ARG A 239 -19.74 13.69 -8.89
N GLN A 240 -18.42 13.57 -9.08
CA GLN A 240 -17.79 13.83 -10.38
C GLN A 240 -18.32 12.91 -11.48
N ALA A 241 -18.58 11.63 -11.16
CA ALA A 241 -19.19 10.71 -12.12
C ALA A 241 -20.60 11.15 -12.53
N ARG A 242 -21.44 11.58 -11.58
CA ARG A 242 -22.79 12.10 -11.85
C ARG A 242 -22.75 13.37 -12.69
N GLU A 243 -21.87 14.31 -12.37
CA GLU A 243 -21.71 15.56 -13.13
C GLU A 243 -21.30 15.28 -14.58
N ARG A 244 -20.36 14.35 -14.80
CA ARG A 244 -19.97 13.92 -16.16
C ARG A 244 -21.11 13.27 -16.92
N GLU A 245 -21.89 12.41 -16.26
CA GLU A 245 -23.04 11.75 -16.89
C GLU A 245 -24.14 12.76 -17.26
N GLU A 246 -24.45 13.69 -16.35
CA GLU A 246 -25.42 14.76 -16.62
C GLU A 246 -24.96 15.67 -17.77
N GLN A 247 -23.67 16.02 -17.82
CA GLN A 247 -23.12 16.83 -18.89
C GLN A 247 -23.18 16.10 -20.24
N GLN A 248 -22.84 14.80 -20.28
CA GLN A 248 -22.98 13.98 -21.47
C GLN A 248 -24.43 13.89 -21.96
N ARG A 249 -25.40 13.76 -21.04
CA ARG A 249 -26.83 13.75 -21.39
C ARG A 249 -27.28 15.07 -21.98
N ARG A 250 -26.84 16.21 -21.42
CA ARG A 250 -27.17 17.55 -21.95
C ARG A 250 -26.57 17.77 -23.33
N GLU A 251 -25.32 17.36 -23.54
CA GLU A 251 -24.66 17.46 -24.86
C GLU A 251 -25.33 16.55 -25.90
N ALA A 252 -25.74 15.34 -25.52
CA ALA A 252 -26.47 14.43 -26.42
C ALA A 252 -27.83 15.01 -26.83
N GLN A 253 -28.60 15.54 -25.87
CA GLN A 253 -29.89 16.18 -26.13
C GLN A 253 -29.74 17.44 -27.00
N ALA A 254 -28.71 18.27 -26.76
CA ALA A 254 -28.43 19.43 -27.59
C ALA A 254 -28.16 19.03 -29.05
N ARG A 255 -27.30 18.02 -29.27
CA ARG A 255 -26.99 17.50 -30.61
C ARG A 255 -28.22 16.91 -31.30
N GLU A 256 -29.07 16.20 -30.57
CA GLU A 256 -30.32 15.65 -31.13
C GLU A 256 -31.30 16.77 -31.53
N SER A 257 -31.46 17.78 -30.68
CA SER A 257 -32.31 18.94 -30.99
C SER A 257 -31.82 19.73 -32.20
N GLU A 258 -30.49 19.85 -32.37
CA GLU A 258 -29.87 20.52 -33.52
C GLU A 258 -30.05 19.69 -34.81
N ARG A 259 -29.91 18.36 -34.74
CA ARG A 259 -30.22 17.45 -35.85
C ARG A 259 -31.68 17.56 -36.29
N LEU A 260 -32.62 17.50 -35.35
CA LEU A 260 -34.05 17.64 -35.66
C LEU A 260 -34.37 19.01 -36.27
N ARG A 261 -33.73 20.07 -35.77
CA ARG A 261 -33.90 21.42 -36.32
C ARG A 261 -33.36 21.52 -37.75
N THR A 262 -32.15 21.05 -38.00
CA THR A 262 -31.52 21.08 -39.33
C THR A 262 -32.26 20.20 -40.34
N GLU A 263 -32.74 19.02 -39.93
CA GLU A 263 -33.60 18.19 -40.76
C GLU A 263 -34.93 18.87 -41.10
N ARG A 264 -35.56 19.53 -40.11
CA ARG A 264 -36.80 20.28 -40.34
C ARG A 264 -36.56 21.45 -41.30
N GLU A 265 -35.50 22.22 -41.09
CA GLU A 265 -35.13 23.34 -41.97
C GLU A 265 -34.87 22.85 -43.40
N ALA A 266 -34.15 21.74 -43.58
CA ALA A 266 -33.88 21.14 -44.89
C ALA A 266 -35.17 20.62 -45.57
N ARG A 267 -36.06 19.95 -44.84
CA ARG A 267 -37.36 19.50 -45.37
C ARG A 267 -38.22 20.69 -45.83
N CYS A 268 -38.20 21.76 -45.05
CA CYS A 268 -38.91 22.99 -45.36
C CYS A 268 -38.35 23.74 -46.57
N ASP A 269 -37.03 23.80 -46.71
CA ASP A 269 -36.39 24.41 -47.87
C ASP A 269 -36.62 23.59 -49.15
N ALA A 270 -36.60 22.26 -49.05
CA ALA A 270 -36.93 21.36 -50.15
C ALA A 270 -38.41 21.50 -50.57
N LEU A 271 -39.33 21.59 -49.61
CA LEU A 271 -40.74 21.86 -49.87
C LEU A 271 -40.94 23.20 -50.59
N ALA A 272 -40.31 24.27 -50.09
CA ALA A 272 -40.36 25.59 -50.72
C ALA A 272 -39.84 25.55 -52.17
N THR A 273 -38.75 24.82 -52.43
CA THR A 273 -38.19 24.65 -53.78
C THR A 273 -39.12 23.87 -54.70
N ARG A 274 -39.73 22.78 -54.22
CA ARG A 274 -40.74 22.03 -55.01
C ARG A 274 -41.97 22.87 -55.30
N MET A 275 -42.35 23.73 -54.35
CA MET A 275 -43.46 24.65 -54.50
C MET A 275 -43.21 25.69 -55.61
N GLU A 276 -42.05 26.33 -55.59
CA GLU A 276 -41.65 27.32 -56.59
C GLU A 276 -41.50 26.71 -57.99
N THR A 277 -40.99 25.47 -58.07
CA THR A 277 -40.82 24.76 -59.35
C THR A 277 -42.12 24.12 -59.86
N GLY A 278 -43.20 24.16 -59.08
CA GLY A 278 -44.47 23.55 -59.45
C GLY A 278 -44.42 22.02 -59.48
N LYS A 279 -43.54 21.37 -58.70
CA LYS A 279 -43.37 19.91 -58.65
C LYS A 279 -43.67 19.34 -57.25
N LEU A 280 -44.84 19.65 -56.68
CA LEU A 280 -45.30 18.98 -55.46
C LEU A 280 -45.58 17.49 -55.72
N SER A 281 -45.11 16.65 -54.82
CA SER A 281 -45.47 15.22 -54.74
C SER A 281 -46.62 14.99 -53.76
N GLY A 282 -47.24 13.79 -53.80
CA GLY A 282 -48.29 13.42 -52.84
C GLY A 282 -47.84 13.51 -51.37
N ASP A 283 -46.58 13.19 -51.08
CA ASP A 283 -46.00 13.28 -49.73
C ASP A 283 -45.95 14.72 -49.21
N ASP A 284 -45.81 15.70 -50.11
CA ASP A 284 -45.81 17.12 -49.75
C ASP A 284 -47.22 17.61 -49.38
N GLU A 285 -48.28 17.01 -49.93
CA GLU A 285 -49.66 17.39 -49.61
C GLU A 285 -50.03 17.00 -48.17
N SER A 286 -49.35 16.00 -47.62
CA SER A 286 -49.46 15.55 -46.23
C SER A 286 -48.42 16.15 -45.29
N PHE A 287 -47.74 17.24 -45.68
CA PHE A 287 -46.70 17.84 -44.83
C PHE A 287 -47.27 18.29 -43.48
N GLU A 288 -46.57 17.94 -42.40
CA GLU A 288 -47.03 18.18 -41.02
C GLU A 288 -47.32 19.68 -40.77
N GLY A 289 -48.53 19.97 -40.29
CA GLY A 289 -49.00 21.33 -39.99
C GLY A 289 -49.66 22.07 -41.15
N ALA A 290 -49.69 21.51 -42.36
CA ALA A 290 -50.46 22.07 -43.47
C ALA A 290 -51.91 21.51 -43.49
N PRO A 291 -52.94 22.36 -43.64
CA PRO A 291 -54.31 21.91 -43.92
C PRO A 291 -54.36 21.09 -45.21
N ALA A 292 -55.15 20.01 -45.21
CA ALA A 292 -55.23 19.08 -46.33
C ALA A 292 -55.50 19.80 -47.67
N GLY A 293 -54.59 19.58 -48.63
CA GLY A 293 -54.67 20.14 -49.99
C GLY A 293 -54.39 21.64 -50.12
N LEU A 294 -54.04 22.37 -49.04
CA LEU A 294 -53.70 23.81 -49.13
C LEU A 294 -52.51 24.03 -50.07
N LEU A 295 -51.44 23.26 -49.92
CA LEU A 295 -50.24 23.38 -50.75
C LEU A 295 -50.56 23.15 -52.22
N ARG A 296 -51.38 22.14 -52.53
CA ARG A 296 -51.86 21.89 -53.89
C ARG A 296 -52.65 23.08 -54.43
N ARG A 297 -53.58 23.65 -53.65
CA ARG A 297 -54.36 24.83 -54.07
C ARG A 297 -53.50 26.07 -54.30
N ILE A 298 -52.46 26.27 -53.50
CA ILE A 298 -51.48 27.35 -53.72
C ILE A 298 -50.74 27.09 -55.04
N GLN A 299 -50.24 25.88 -55.27
CA GLN A 299 -49.49 25.52 -56.48
C GLN A 299 -50.33 25.69 -57.76
N THR A 300 -51.59 25.22 -57.74
CA THR A 300 -52.54 25.35 -58.86
C THR A 300 -53.20 26.71 -58.95
N ARG A 301 -52.91 27.62 -58.01
CA ARG A 301 -53.49 28.97 -57.93
C ARG A 301 -55.02 28.98 -57.82
N THR A 302 -55.58 27.93 -57.22
CA THR A 302 -57.03 27.73 -57.03
C THR A 302 -57.39 27.81 -55.54
N LEU A 303 -56.92 28.87 -54.87
CA LEU A 303 -57.27 29.11 -53.47
C LEU A 303 -58.78 29.37 -53.34
N THR A 304 -59.35 28.87 -52.24
CA THR A 304 -60.77 28.97 -51.88
C THR A 304 -60.97 30.09 -50.85
N PRO A 305 -62.21 30.58 -50.65
CA PRO A 305 -62.51 31.58 -49.62
C PRO A 305 -62.05 31.17 -48.21
N ALA A 306 -62.05 29.88 -47.89
CA ALA A 306 -61.63 29.35 -46.60
C ALA A 306 -60.13 29.57 -46.33
N ASP A 307 -59.30 29.57 -47.37
CA ASP A 307 -57.84 29.76 -47.26
C ASP A 307 -57.45 31.19 -46.83
N PHE A 308 -58.40 32.13 -46.89
CA PHE A 308 -58.22 33.52 -46.49
C PHE A 308 -58.82 33.85 -45.14
N GLY A 309 -59.52 32.91 -44.48
CA GLY A 309 -60.29 33.16 -43.26
C GLY A 309 -59.50 33.82 -42.13
N PRO A 310 -60.17 34.25 -41.04
CA PRO A 310 -59.58 35.13 -40.02
C PRO A 310 -58.33 34.55 -39.33
N GLU A 311 -58.23 33.23 -39.19
CA GLU A 311 -57.08 32.52 -38.60
C GLU A 311 -55.87 32.48 -39.54
N GLY A 312 -56.12 32.55 -40.84
CA GLY A 312 -55.11 32.55 -41.90
C GLY A 312 -54.64 31.17 -42.30
N PRO A 313 -53.89 31.08 -43.40
CA PRO A 313 -53.34 29.81 -43.84
C PRO A 313 -52.31 29.34 -42.80
N ALA A 314 -52.54 28.16 -42.22
CA ALA A 314 -51.51 27.44 -41.49
C ALA A 314 -50.48 26.91 -42.50
N LEU A 315 -49.54 27.77 -42.90
CA LEU A 315 -48.44 27.36 -43.75
C LEU A 315 -47.48 26.50 -42.92
N PRO A 316 -47.02 25.36 -43.47
CA PRO A 316 -45.97 24.60 -42.80
C PRO A 316 -44.69 25.46 -42.74
N CYS A 317 -43.74 25.04 -41.92
CA CYS A 317 -42.40 25.62 -41.90
C CYS A 317 -42.27 27.03 -41.28
N THR A 318 -43.20 27.40 -40.39
CA THR A 318 -43.06 28.63 -39.58
C THR A 318 -41.73 28.67 -38.82
N ARG A 319 -41.08 29.84 -38.80
CA ARG A 319 -39.76 30.13 -38.22
C ARG A 319 -38.59 29.38 -38.87
N THR A 320 -38.75 28.93 -40.11
CA THR A 320 -37.64 28.38 -40.91
C THR A 320 -37.33 29.31 -42.09
N PRO A 321 -36.12 29.24 -42.69
CA PRO A 321 -35.81 30.03 -43.89
C PRO A 321 -36.79 29.82 -45.05
N GLY A 322 -37.42 28.64 -45.15
CA GLY A 322 -38.42 28.31 -46.18
C GLY A 322 -39.76 29.03 -46.04
N GLU A 323 -40.07 29.60 -44.86
CA GLU A 323 -41.36 30.26 -44.59
C GLU A 323 -41.62 31.41 -45.57
N ALA A 324 -40.64 32.29 -45.79
CA ALA A 324 -40.78 33.45 -46.64
C ALA A 324 -41.08 33.06 -48.10
N ARG A 325 -40.50 31.95 -48.56
CA ARG A 325 -40.69 31.40 -49.92
C ARG A 325 -42.08 30.80 -50.08
N LEU A 326 -42.53 29.99 -49.11
CA LEU A 326 -43.89 29.45 -49.10
C LEU A 326 -44.95 30.56 -49.00
N PHE A 327 -44.70 31.57 -48.18
CA PHE A 327 -45.57 32.73 -48.06
C PHE A 327 -45.65 33.55 -49.34
N ARG A 328 -44.52 33.69 -50.07
CA ARG A 328 -44.51 34.31 -51.40
C ARG A 328 -45.34 33.50 -52.40
N ALA A 329 -45.20 32.17 -52.42
CA ALA A 329 -46.02 31.31 -53.27
C ALA A 329 -47.52 31.44 -52.94
N PHE A 330 -47.87 31.51 -51.64
CA PHE A 330 -49.24 31.81 -51.21
C PHE A 330 -49.71 33.18 -51.71
N ALA A 331 -48.89 34.22 -51.59
CA ALA A 331 -49.22 35.55 -52.08
C ALA A 331 -49.46 35.58 -53.60
N ASP A 332 -48.65 34.86 -54.38
CA ASP A 332 -48.79 34.74 -55.84
C ASP A 332 -50.05 33.98 -56.25
N ALA A 333 -50.37 32.91 -55.52
CA ALA A 333 -51.60 32.15 -55.70
C ALA A 333 -52.83 32.98 -55.34
N ALA A 334 -52.78 33.70 -54.22
CA ALA A 334 -53.81 34.63 -53.79
C ALA A 334 -54.03 35.70 -54.85
N PHE A 335 -52.96 36.32 -55.34
CA PHE A 335 -53.07 37.32 -56.39
C PHE A 335 -53.71 36.76 -57.68
N SER A 336 -53.38 35.52 -58.04
CA SER A 336 -53.97 34.87 -59.22
C SER A 336 -55.45 34.48 -59.03
N SER A 337 -55.90 34.31 -57.79
CA SER A 337 -57.27 33.96 -57.42
C SER A 337 -58.07 35.14 -56.85
N VAL A 338 -57.73 36.39 -57.21
CA VAL A 338 -58.38 37.63 -56.74
C VAL A 338 -59.91 37.55 -56.70
N TRP A 339 -60.54 37.02 -57.75
CA TRP A 339 -62.00 36.95 -57.83
C TRP A 339 -62.62 35.96 -56.83
N THR A 340 -61.85 34.98 -56.36
CA THR A 340 -62.30 34.00 -55.37
C THR A 340 -62.36 34.61 -53.97
N TRP A 341 -61.43 35.51 -53.63
CA TRP A 341 -61.33 36.06 -52.28
C TRP A 341 -61.72 37.51 -52.12
N VAL A 342 -61.91 38.28 -53.21
CA VAL A 342 -62.40 39.68 -53.12
C VAL A 342 -63.77 39.75 -52.42
N THR A 343 -64.51 38.63 -52.39
CA THR A 343 -65.78 38.42 -51.68
C THR A 343 -65.62 37.75 -50.30
N VAL A 344 -64.41 37.58 -49.75
CA VAL A 344 -64.17 37.18 -48.36
C VAL A 344 -64.25 38.40 -47.45
N VAL A 345 -65.11 38.37 -46.43
CA VAL A 345 -65.40 39.56 -45.60
C VAL A 345 -64.25 39.87 -44.62
N ASP A 346 -63.46 38.86 -44.24
CA ASP A 346 -62.47 38.99 -43.15
C ASP A 346 -61.19 38.21 -43.45
N PRO A 347 -60.28 38.77 -44.26
CA PRO A 347 -59.00 38.13 -44.54
C PRO A 347 -58.08 38.16 -43.30
N SER A 348 -57.38 37.06 -43.01
CA SER A 348 -56.38 37.00 -41.94
C SER A 348 -55.29 38.07 -42.05
N PRO A 349 -54.63 38.46 -40.94
CA PRO A 349 -53.44 39.32 -40.98
C PRO A 349 -52.38 38.84 -41.98
N THR A 350 -52.13 37.52 -42.01
CA THR A 350 -51.20 36.85 -42.92
C THR A 350 -51.60 37.06 -44.38
N ALA A 351 -52.86 36.83 -44.73
CA ALA A 351 -53.36 37.06 -46.09
C ALA A 351 -53.36 38.55 -46.48
N ARG A 352 -53.75 39.44 -45.57
CA ARG A 352 -53.72 40.90 -45.79
C ARG A 352 -52.30 41.38 -46.09
N ASN A 353 -51.33 40.93 -45.31
CA ASN A 353 -49.92 41.30 -45.49
C ASN A 353 -49.35 40.77 -46.81
N ALA A 354 -49.72 39.54 -47.21
CA ALA A 354 -49.33 38.97 -48.51
C ALA A 354 -49.85 39.82 -49.67
N LEU A 355 -51.13 40.18 -49.62
CA LEU A 355 -51.80 40.94 -50.68
C LEU A 355 -51.37 42.41 -50.71
N ALA A 356 -51.21 43.05 -49.55
CA ALA A 356 -50.80 44.45 -49.43
C ALA A 356 -49.42 44.72 -50.08
N ARG A 357 -48.48 43.76 -49.97
CA ARG A 357 -47.15 43.87 -50.61
C ARG A 357 -47.21 43.89 -52.14
N ARG A 358 -48.32 43.45 -52.74
CA ARG A 358 -48.54 43.41 -54.19
C ARG A 358 -49.70 44.31 -54.63
N SER A 359 -50.04 45.33 -53.84
CA SER A 359 -51.16 46.24 -54.12
C SER A 359 -51.05 46.92 -55.49
N ALA A 360 -49.83 47.26 -55.91
CA ALA A 360 -49.55 47.89 -57.21
C ALA A 360 -49.88 46.99 -58.41
N ASP A 361 -49.78 45.67 -58.25
CA ASP A 361 -50.08 44.73 -59.32
C ASP A 361 -51.60 44.54 -59.51
N MET A 362 -52.41 44.89 -58.50
CA MET A 362 -53.82 44.51 -58.42
C MET A 362 -54.69 45.15 -59.51
N PRO A 363 -55.51 44.36 -60.24
CA PRO A 363 -56.41 44.90 -61.25
C PRO A 363 -57.30 45.99 -60.65
N GLU A 364 -57.43 47.12 -61.34
CA GLU A 364 -58.24 48.26 -60.88
C GLU A 364 -59.67 47.83 -60.54
N ARG A 365 -60.28 46.99 -61.39
CA ARG A 365 -61.61 46.42 -61.15
C ARG A 365 -61.71 45.68 -59.81
N ALA A 366 -60.68 44.95 -59.41
CA ALA A 366 -60.67 44.24 -58.13
C ALA A 366 -60.58 45.20 -56.95
N ARG A 367 -59.75 46.26 -57.06
CA ARG A 367 -59.67 47.34 -56.06
C ARG A 367 -61.02 48.05 -55.92
N THR A 368 -61.68 48.37 -57.03
CA THR A 368 -63.03 48.98 -57.02
C THR A 368 -64.06 48.08 -56.33
N VAL A 369 -64.11 46.79 -56.67
CA VAL A 369 -65.05 45.83 -56.05
C VAL A 369 -64.79 45.69 -54.55
N LEU A 370 -63.52 45.61 -54.14
CA LEU A 370 -63.15 45.55 -52.72
C LEU A 370 -63.57 46.82 -51.97
N GLY A 371 -63.32 48.00 -52.55
CA GLY A 371 -63.70 49.29 -51.97
C GLY A 371 -65.21 49.43 -51.78
N LEU A 372 -66.00 49.12 -52.81
CA LEU A 372 -67.47 49.12 -52.75
C LEU A 372 -67.98 48.21 -51.63
N ARG A 373 -67.37 47.03 -51.51
CA ARG A 373 -67.75 46.04 -50.51
C ARG A 373 -67.36 46.42 -49.09
N ALA A 374 -66.18 47.01 -48.91
CA ALA A 374 -65.76 47.57 -47.62
C ALA A 374 -66.76 48.63 -47.15
N VAL A 375 -67.18 49.52 -48.05
CA VAL A 375 -68.20 50.55 -47.79
C VAL A 375 -69.56 49.93 -47.44
N GLU A 376 -70.02 48.92 -48.18
CA GLU A 376 -71.29 48.25 -47.92
C GLU A 376 -71.29 47.52 -46.56
N THR A 377 -70.19 46.82 -46.26
CA THR A 377 -70.00 46.09 -44.99
C THR A 377 -69.96 47.07 -43.82
N ALA A 378 -69.26 48.21 -43.97
CA ALA A 378 -69.24 49.28 -42.99
C ALA A 378 -70.63 49.85 -42.72
N ARG A 379 -71.41 50.16 -43.77
CA ARG A 379 -72.81 50.64 -43.60
C ARG A 379 -73.66 49.63 -42.83
N LYS A 380 -73.58 48.35 -43.19
CA LYS A 380 -74.32 47.27 -42.52
C LYS A 380 -73.93 47.15 -41.05
N ALA A 381 -72.64 47.20 -40.73
CA ALA A 381 -72.14 47.14 -39.35
C ALA A 381 -72.58 48.35 -38.51
N ILE A 382 -72.53 49.56 -39.08
CA ILE A 382 -72.98 50.79 -38.41
C ILE A 382 -74.48 50.73 -38.10
N MET A 383 -75.31 50.28 -39.05
CA MET A 383 -76.75 50.13 -38.84
C MET A 383 -77.10 49.05 -37.80
N ALA A 384 -76.33 47.96 -37.76
CA ALA A 384 -76.54 46.87 -36.83
C ALA A 384 -76.10 47.20 -35.39
N GLY A 385 -75.09 48.05 -35.22
CA GLY A 385 -74.55 48.42 -33.90
C GLY A 385 -73.81 47.30 -33.17
N ASP A 386 -73.54 46.17 -33.82
CA ASP A 386 -72.83 45.03 -33.23
C ASP A 386 -71.30 45.28 -33.23
N PRO A 387 -70.62 45.26 -32.06
CA PRO A 387 -69.19 45.50 -31.96
C PRO A 387 -68.34 44.50 -32.76
N THR A 388 -68.79 43.25 -32.93
CA THR A 388 -68.08 42.23 -33.70
C THR A 388 -68.13 42.54 -35.20
N LEU A 389 -69.29 42.97 -35.69
CA LEU A 389 -69.47 43.41 -37.08
C LEU A 389 -68.70 44.71 -37.36
N LEU A 390 -68.67 45.64 -36.41
CA LEU A 390 -67.89 46.87 -36.50
C LEU A 390 -66.39 46.59 -36.58
N THR A 391 -65.87 45.70 -35.73
CA THR A 391 -64.45 45.30 -35.77
C THR A 391 -64.12 44.61 -37.09
N ARG A 392 -65.00 43.75 -37.60
CA ARG A 392 -64.84 43.09 -38.90
C ARG A 392 -64.87 44.10 -40.06
N ALA A 393 -65.81 45.05 -40.03
CA ALA A 393 -65.91 46.10 -41.05
C ALA A 393 -64.67 47.01 -41.05
N GLN A 394 -64.17 47.38 -39.86
CA GLN A 394 -62.91 48.11 -39.72
C GLN A 394 -61.77 47.36 -40.38
N ARG A 395 -61.58 46.06 -40.05
CA ARG A 395 -60.53 45.23 -40.65
C ARG A 395 -60.61 45.16 -42.18
N LEU A 396 -61.81 45.14 -42.75
CA LEU A 396 -62.02 45.13 -44.20
C LEU A 396 -61.74 46.49 -44.84
N CYS A 397 -62.13 47.59 -44.19
CA CYS A 397 -61.80 48.95 -44.63
C CYS A 397 -60.29 49.21 -44.59
N ASP A 398 -59.59 48.79 -43.53
CA ASP A 398 -58.13 48.91 -43.41
C ASP A 398 -57.42 48.09 -44.49
N PHE A 399 -57.94 46.91 -44.79
CA PHE A 399 -57.42 46.09 -45.87
C PHE A 399 -57.64 46.73 -47.25
N ALA A 400 -58.83 47.27 -47.52
CA ALA A 400 -59.13 47.95 -48.76
C ALA A 400 -58.22 49.17 -48.96
N GLU A 401 -58.00 49.97 -47.92
CA GLU A 401 -57.08 51.11 -47.95
C GLU A 401 -55.63 50.68 -48.16
N ALA A 402 -55.16 49.62 -47.50
CA ALA A 402 -53.81 49.07 -47.72
C ALA A 402 -53.59 48.59 -49.17
N LEU A 403 -54.67 48.22 -49.87
CA LEU A 403 -54.67 47.88 -51.29
C LEU A 403 -54.94 49.08 -52.20
N THR A 404 -54.90 50.31 -51.70
CA THR A 404 -55.17 51.57 -52.42
C THR A 404 -56.57 51.65 -53.03
N ALA A 405 -57.53 50.88 -52.52
CA ALA A 405 -58.92 51.00 -52.94
C ALA A 405 -59.54 52.27 -52.33
N VAL A 406 -60.37 52.96 -53.11
CA VAL A 406 -61.08 54.15 -52.63
C VAL A 406 -62.16 53.72 -51.63
N THR A 407 -61.92 54.01 -50.35
CA THR A 407 -62.87 53.78 -49.26
C THR A 407 -63.53 55.09 -48.86
N GLY A 408 -64.86 55.19 -48.94
CA GLY A 408 -65.60 56.43 -48.64
C GLY A 408 -65.87 56.68 -47.15
N GLN A 409 -66.67 57.71 -46.86
CA GLN A 409 -67.13 58.14 -45.52
C GLN A 409 -67.58 56.98 -44.58
N PRO A 410 -68.31 55.94 -45.06
CA PRO A 410 -68.74 54.85 -44.18
C PRO A 410 -67.60 54.07 -43.52
N CYS A 411 -66.46 53.91 -44.21
CA CYS A 411 -65.29 53.24 -43.62
C CYS A 411 -64.65 54.09 -42.51
N GLN A 412 -64.60 55.42 -42.68
CA GLN A 412 -64.11 56.34 -41.66
C GLN A 412 -65.03 56.32 -40.41
N ALA A 413 -66.35 56.31 -40.61
CA ALA A 413 -67.32 56.20 -39.53
C ALA A 413 -67.23 54.86 -38.77
N ALA A 414 -67.07 53.74 -39.50
CA ALA A 414 -66.91 52.42 -38.87
C ALA A 414 -65.65 52.35 -37.99
N ARG A 415 -64.52 52.91 -38.43
CA ARG A 415 -63.30 53.02 -37.61
C ARG A 415 -63.51 53.84 -36.34
N ALA A 416 -64.16 54.99 -36.46
CA ALA A 416 -64.43 55.87 -35.32
C ALA A 416 -65.34 55.21 -34.28
N LEU A 417 -66.31 54.40 -34.72
CA LEU A 417 -67.21 53.67 -33.83
C LEU A 417 -66.55 52.43 -33.20
N ALA A 418 -65.73 51.70 -33.96
CA ALA A 418 -64.99 50.55 -33.43
C ALA A 418 -63.87 50.94 -32.45
N ALA A 419 -63.37 52.17 -32.51
CA ALA A 419 -62.37 52.71 -31.58
C ALA A 419 -62.96 53.17 -30.22
N ARG A 420 -64.29 53.15 -30.05
CA ARG A 420 -64.93 53.46 -28.78
C ARG A 420 -64.92 52.19 -27.91
N PRO A 421 -64.29 52.22 -26.73
CA PRO A 421 -64.20 51.06 -25.84
C PRO A 421 -65.57 50.61 -25.32
#